data_AF-A0A523DIZ5-F1
#
_entry.id   AF-A0A523DIZ5-F1
#
_cell.length_a   1.000
_cell.length_b   1.000
_cell.length_c   1.000
_cell.angle_alpha   90.00
_cell.angle_beta   90.00
_cell.angle_gamma   90.00
#
_symmetry.space_group_name_H-M   'P 1'
#
loop_
_entity.id
_entity.type
_entity.pdbx_description
1 polymer ?
#
loop_
_entity_poly.entity_id
_entity_poly.type
_entity_poly.pdbx_seq_one_letter_code
_entity_poly.pdbx_strand_id
1 'polypeptide(L)'
;MLRPTSRCVVAAVCAVVWLLVPGSASGQGPTQAELNAAGSNTGDWLLTGHDYGGQRFVDLDQITRDNVDALRTVCTFEPGYRASGTPTRSCIGASCI
;
A
#
# COMPACT_ATOMS: atom_id res chain seq x y z
N MET A 1 26.67 -39.37 7.31
CA MET A 1 26.20 -39.83 8.64
C MET A 1 26.56 -38.76 9.67
N LEU A 2 25.62 -37.89 10.06
CA LEU A 2 25.88 -36.89 11.12
C LEU A 2 25.71 -37.56 12.50
N ARG A 3 26.69 -37.32 13.40
CA ARG A 3 26.72 -37.84 14.77
C ARG A 3 25.43 -37.48 15.54
N PRO A 4 24.93 -38.35 16.44
CA PRO A 4 23.68 -38.13 17.17
C PRO A 4 23.66 -36.82 17.97
N THR A 5 24.82 -36.33 18.43
CA THR A 5 24.99 -35.05 19.10
C THR A 5 24.74 -33.83 18.20
N SER A 6 25.03 -33.89 16.90
CA SER A 6 24.75 -32.79 15.96
C SER A 6 23.25 -32.61 15.69
N ARG A 7 22.45 -33.67 15.80
CA ARG A 7 21.00 -33.62 15.57
C ARG A 7 20.27 -32.85 16.68
N CYS A 8 20.68 -33.04 17.94
CA CYS A 8 20.11 -32.31 19.08
C CYS A 8 20.47 -30.81 19.05
N VAL A 9 21.71 -30.49 18.66
CA VAL A 9 22.17 -29.09 18.57
C VAL A 9 21.41 -28.33 17.47
N VAL A 10 21.22 -28.95 16.29
CA VAL A 10 20.45 -28.31 15.20
C VAL A 10 18.98 -28.11 15.57
N ALA A 11 18.35 -29.10 16.24
CA ALA A 11 16.97 -28.97 16.69
C ALA A 11 16.80 -27.85 17.74
N ALA A 12 17.73 -27.74 18.68
CA ALA A 12 17.72 -26.68 19.70
C ALA A 12 17.93 -25.29 19.08
N VAL A 13 18.85 -25.17 18.11
CA VAL A 13 19.07 -23.90 17.39
C VAL A 13 17.83 -23.49 16.60
N CYS A 14 17.19 -24.41 15.87
CA CYS A 14 15.95 -24.10 15.15
C CYS A 14 14.82 -23.67 16.09
N ALA A 15 14.67 -24.32 17.25
CA ALA A 15 13.65 -23.94 18.24
C ALA A 15 13.89 -22.54 18.82
N VAL A 16 15.15 -22.20 19.11
CA VAL A 16 15.53 -20.86 19.59
C VAL A 16 15.31 -19.79 18.51
N VAL A 17 15.61 -20.11 17.24
CA VAL A 17 15.36 -19.20 16.12
C VAL A 17 13.86 -18.93 15.97
N TRP A 18 13.00 -19.94 16.11
CA TRP A 18 11.53 -19.74 16.07
C TRP A 18 10.98 -18.93 17.25
N LEU A 19 11.59 -19.02 18.43
CA LEU A 19 11.21 -18.24 19.62
C LEU A 19 11.63 -16.76 19.53
N LEU A 20 12.60 -16.43 18.69
CA LEU A 20 13.15 -15.08 18.54
C LEU A 20 12.60 -14.33 17.32
N VAL A 21 11.70 -14.92 16.54
CA VAL A 21 10.99 -14.19 15.49
C VAL A 21 9.83 -13.43 16.13
N PRO A 22 9.90 -12.09 16.30
CA PRO A 22 8.72 -11.32 16.65
C PRO A 22 7.67 -11.58 15.56
N GLY A 23 6.52 -12.12 15.97
CA GLY A 23 5.38 -12.24 15.09
C GLY A 23 5.06 -10.85 14.53
N SER A 24 5.23 -10.67 13.22
CA SER A 24 4.77 -9.45 12.56
C SER A 24 3.27 -9.37 12.83
N ALA A 25 2.83 -8.33 13.54
CA ALA A 25 1.41 -8.09 13.78
C ALA A 25 0.74 -7.97 12.42
N SER A 26 0.09 -9.05 11.97
CA SER A 26 -0.64 -9.11 10.73
C SER A 26 -1.94 -8.31 10.94
N GLY A 27 -1.97 -7.09 10.41
CA GLY A 27 -3.19 -6.39 10.02
C GLY A 27 -4.08 -5.87 11.15
N GLN A 28 -3.55 -5.12 12.11
CA GLN A 28 -4.42 -4.12 12.75
C GLN A 28 -4.69 -3.00 11.73
N GLY A 29 -5.96 -2.73 11.46
CA GLY A 29 -6.37 -1.51 10.76
C GLY A 29 -5.94 -0.26 11.55
N PRO A 30 -6.09 0.94 10.98
CA PRO A 30 -5.69 2.17 11.65
C PRO A 30 -6.39 2.29 13.01
N THR A 31 -5.61 2.69 14.01
CA THR A 31 -6.09 3.02 15.35
C THR A 31 -7.00 4.25 15.30
N GLN A 32 -7.84 4.41 16.32
CA GLN A 32 -8.68 5.62 16.42
C GLN A 32 -7.85 6.91 16.49
N ALA A 33 -6.66 6.87 17.10
CA ALA A 33 -5.77 8.02 17.15
C ALA A 33 -5.26 8.41 15.75
N GLU A 34 -4.92 7.43 14.91
CA GLU A 34 -4.51 7.67 13.51
C GLU A 34 -5.67 8.21 12.68
N LEU A 35 -6.89 7.68 12.86
CA LEU A 35 -8.08 8.20 12.19
C LEU A 35 -8.38 9.66 12.62
N ASN A 36 -8.22 9.98 13.90
CA ASN A 36 -8.40 11.34 14.40
C ASN A 36 -7.33 12.31 13.86
N ALA A 37 -6.12 11.80 13.63
CA ALA A 37 -5.00 12.56 13.09
C ALA A 37 -4.93 12.55 11.55
N ALA A 38 -5.91 11.96 10.86
CA ALA A 38 -5.87 11.76 9.41
C ALA A 38 -5.68 13.07 8.63
N GLY A 39 -6.25 14.19 9.10
CA GLY A 39 -6.15 15.49 8.44
C GLY A 39 -4.75 16.13 8.45
N SER A 40 -3.82 15.64 9.29
CA SER A 40 -2.41 16.07 9.26
C SER A 40 -1.49 15.03 8.62
N ASN A 41 -2.02 13.88 8.19
CA ASN A 41 -1.24 12.86 7.51
C ASN A 41 -1.22 13.16 6.01
N THR A 42 -0.05 13.37 5.42
CA THR A 42 0.07 13.68 3.99
C THR A 42 0.37 12.46 3.12
N GLY A 43 0.65 11.30 3.72
CA GLY A 43 1.04 10.07 3.04
C GLY A 43 -0.08 9.06 2.88
N ASP A 44 -1.01 9.00 3.83
CA ASP A 44 -2.05 7.97 3.88
C ASP A 44 -3.46 8.53 3.63
N TRP A 45 -4.29 7.72 2.98
CA TRP A 45 -5.71 8.02 2.76
C TRP A 45 -6.59 7.06 3.56
N LEU A 46 -6.71 7.31 4.86
CA LEU A 46 -7.38 6.40 5.81
C LEU A 46 -8.91 6.49 5.79
N LEU A 47 -9.46 7.62 5.36
CA LEU A 47 -10.89 7.91 5.29
C LEU A 47 -11.26 8.37 3.88
N THR A 48 -12.45 8.05 3.37
CA THR A 48 -12.90 8.44 2.02
C THR A 48 -12.82 9.95 1.75
N GLY A 49 -13.00 10.76 2.80
CA GLY A 49 -12.94 12.22 2.76
C GLY A 49 -11.56 12.81 3.10
N HIS A 50 -10.52 11.97 3.18
CA HIS A 50 -9.22 12.23 3.80
C HIS A 50 -9.27 12.33 5.33
N ASP A 51 -10.16 13.16 5.86
CA ASP A 51 -10.38 13.36 7.29
C ASP A 51 -11.89 13.37 7.63
N TYR A 52 -12.21 13.66 8.90
CA TYR A 52 -13.60 13.81 9.35
C TYR A 52 -14.28 15.09 8.85
N GLY A 53 -13.53 16.09 8.38
CA GLY A 53 -14.07 17.30 7.73
C GLY A 53 -14.51 17.04 6.29
N GLY A 54 -13.96 16.01 5.64
CA GLY A 54 -14.39 15.54 4.33
C GLY A 54 -13.98 16.43 3.16
N GLN A 55 -13.01 17.32 3.37
CA GLN A 55 -12.59 18.31 2.36
C GLN A 55 -11.76 17.69 1.23
N ARG A 56 -11.20 16.48 1.44
CA ARG A 56 -10.29 15.83 0.49
C ARG A 56 -9.07 16.69 0.13
N PHE A 57 -8.61 17.48 1.08
CA PHE A 57 -7.44 18.36 0.95
C PHE A 57 -6.23 17.71 1.62
N VAL A 58 -5.05 17.80 1.00
CA VAL A 58 -3.77 17.33 1.55
C VAL A 58 -2.74 18.44 1.39
N ASP A 59 -1.99 18.75 2.45
CA ASP A 59 -0.89 19.72 2.43
C ASP A 59 0.40 19.08 1.89
N LEU A 60 0.35 18.60 0.64
CA LEU A 60 1.48 18.01 -0.07
C LEU A 60 1.80 18.85 -1.31
N ASP A 61 3.05 19.28 -1.44
CA ASP A 61 3.50 20.23 -2.45
C ASP A 61 4.52 19.65 -3.45
N GLN A 62 4.75 18.33 -3.42
CA GLN A 62 5.67 17.66 -4.35
C GLN A 62 5.26 17.85 -5.82
N ILE A 63 3.94 17.88 -6.08
CA ILE A 63 3.36 18.16 -7.40
C ILE A 63 2.78 19.57 -7.35
N THR A 64 3.31 20.45 -8.19
CA THR A 64 2.95 21.86 -8.27
C THR A 64 2.40 22.22 -9.65
N ARG A 65 1.89 23.45 -9.80
CA ARG A 65 1.47 23.98 -11.11
C ARG A 65 2.60 24.03 -12.13
N ASP A 66 3.85 24.08 -11.67
CA ASP A 66 5.03 24.24 -12.52
C ASP A 66 5.61 22.91 -12.99
N ASN A 67 5.23 21.78 -12.37
CA ASN A 67 5.78 20.46 -12.70
C ASN A 67 4.72 19.39 -13.05
N VAL A 68 3.43 19.73 -12.97
CA VAL A 68 2.32 18.80 -13.24
C VAL A 68 2.34 18.25 -14.67
N ASP A 69 2.93 18.99 -15.61
CA ASP A 69 3.11 18.60 -17.00
C ASP A 69 4.15 17.47 -17.19
N ALA A 70 5.03 17.25 -16.21
CA ALA A 70 6.03 16.19 -16.23
C ALA A 70 5.54 14.85 -15.65
N LEU A 71 4.26 14.76 -15.22
CA LEU A 71 3.71 13.53 -14.66
C LEU A 71 3.63 12.41 -15.70
N ARG A 72 4.00 11.20 -15.28
CA ARG A 72 3.96 9.98 -16.09
C ARG A 72 3.32 8.83 -15.33
N THR A 73 2.66 7.93 -16.05
CA THR A 73 2.08 6.71 -15.46
C THR A 73 3.18 5.85 -14.84
N VAL A 74 2.97 5.43 -13.58
CA VAL A 74 3.87 4.52 -12.86
C VAL A 74 3.37 3.08 -12.92
N CYS A 75 2.06 2.89 -12.75
CA CYS A 75 1.41 1.59 -12.78
C CYS A 75 -0.07 1.71 -13.20
N THR A 76 -0.65 0.62 -13.69
CA THR A 76 -2.06 0.50 -14.08
C THR A 76 -2.62 -0.78 -13.47
N PHE A 77 -3.87 -0.72 -12.99
CA PHE A 77 -4.60 -1.87 -12.46
C PHE A 77 -5.95 -2.02 -13.17
N GLU A 78 -6.27 -3.21 -13.65
CA GLU A 78 -7.55 -3.52 -14.30
C GLU A 78 -8.46 -4.26 -13.29
N PRO A 79 -9.61 -3.67 -12.89
CA PRO A 79 -10.43 -4.21 -11.80
C PRO A 79 -11.29 -5.44 -12.18
N GLY A 80 -11.09 -6.02 -13.38
CA GLY A 80 -11.72 -7.27 -13.80
C GLY A 80 -13.22 -7.22 -14.11
N TYR A 81 -13.86 -6.05 -13.97
CA TYR A 81 -15.23 -5.82 -14.43
C TYR A 81 -15.25 -4.75 -15.53
N ARG A 82 -16.06 -4.98 -16.55
CA ARG A 82 -16.34 -3.96 -17.57
C ARG A 82 -17.38 -3.01 -17.01
N ALA A 83 -17.00 -1.78 -16.70
CA ALA A 83 -17.98 -0.74 -16.44
C ALA A 83 -18.85 -0.59 -17.70
N SER A 84 -20.17 -0.73 -17.56
CA SER A 84 -21.14 -0.52 -18.64
C SER A 84 -21.37 0.97 -18.95
N GLY A 85 -20.37 1.82 -18.70
CA GLY A 85 -20.36 3.21 -19.12
C GLY A 85 -19.92 3.29 -20.58
N THR A 86 -20.57 4.15 -21.37
CA THR A 86 -20.19 4.46 -22.75
C THR A 86 -18.68 4.59 -22.87
N PRO A 87 -18.00 3.85 -23.77
CA PRO A 87 -16.56 3.99 -23.92
C PRO A 87 -16.26 5.42 -24.39
N THR A 88 -15.84 6.29 -23.47
CA THR A 88 -14.95 7.38 -23.85
C THR A 88 -13.71 6.70 -24.41
N ARG A 89 -13.52 6.83 -25.72
CA ARG A 89 -12.43 6.24 -26.52
C ARG A 89 -11.22 5.83 -25.67
N SER A 90 -11.00 4.52 -25.57
CA SER A 90 -9.73 3.98 -25.14
C SER A 90 -8.73 4.22 -26.27
N CYS A 91 -7.99 5.32 -26.19
CA CYS A 91 -6.86 5.56 -27.07
C CYS A 91 -5.71 4.66 -26.60
N ILE A 92 -5.58 3.47 -27.17
CA ILE A 92 -4.32 2.73 -27.13
C ILE A 92 -3.54 3.14 -28.39
N GLY A 93 -2.70 4.17 -28.26
CA GLY A 93 -1.95 4.73 -29.39
C GLY A 93 -2.77 5.60 -30.35
N ALA A 94 -2.11 6.13 -31.39
CA ALA A 94 -2.63 7.13 -32.32
C ALA A 94 -3.67 6.60 -33.34
N SER A 95 -4.50 5.63 -32.96
CA SER A 95 -5.60 5.17 -33.81
C SER A 95 -6.82 4.86 -32.95
N CYS A 96 -7.87 5.67 -33.17
CA CYS A 96 -9.19 5.40 -32.63
C CYS A 96 -9.95 4.57 -33.66
N ILE A 97 -10.46 3.41 -33.24
CA ILE A 97 -11.43 2.60 -33.99
C ILE A 97 -12.83 3.19 -33.76
#